data_AF-X0RMZ5-F1
#
_entry.id   AF-X0RMZ5-F1
#
_cell.length_a   1.000
_cell.length_b   1.000
_cell.length_c   1.000
_cell.angle_alpha   90.00
_cell.angle_beta   90.00
_cell.angle_gamma   90.00
#
_symmetry.space_group_name_H-M   'P 1'
#
loop_
_entity.id
_entity.type
_entity.pdbx_description
1 polymer ?
#
loop_
_entity_poly.entity_id
_entity_poly.type
_entity_poly.pdbx_seq_one_letter_code
_entity_poly.pdbx_strand_id
1 'polypeptide(L)'
;ANLPLPAHQPFTGRSAFSHKGGIHVSAVTKHPGTYEHIKPELVGNERRVTVSELSGVSNLLYKAKEYGVELKKEAPEVKQLIKILKEMEHQGYSFEEGEASFELLLKRTLGLIKPSFVLEDFLVETHKHGEESPLVTAHVKMKIKGKDYEAEGAGDGPVNALDNALRKVLEDIYPEIKTVKLTDYKVRVLDTEAGTAAKVRVIVESADETKSWGTVGVSTNVIEASWKALVDSIEYKLMRA
;
A
#
# COMPACT_ATOMS: atom_id res chain seq x y z
N ALA A 1 16.88 -6.69 25.55
CA ALA A 1 16.15 -5.42 25.33
C ALA A 1 15.94 -5.27 23.83
N ASN A 2 14.81 -4.73 23.36
CA ASN A 2 14.33 -4.72 21.95
C ASN A 2 13.66 -6.02 21.45
N LEU A 3 12.73 -6.58 22.23
CA LEU A 3 11.78 -7.55 21.69
C LEU A 3 10.57 -6.78 21.14
N PRO A 4 10.14 -7.04 19.88
CA PRO A 4 8.90 -6.45 19.36
C PRO A 4 7.72 -6.90 20.22
N LEU A 5 6.83 -5.97 20.55
CA LEU A 5 5.61 -6.28 21.29
C LEU A 5 4.77 -7.28 20.49
N PRO A 6 4.29 -8.37 21.10
CA PRO A 6 3.41 -9.30 20.41
C PRO A 6 2.15 -8.60 19.92
N ALA A 7 1.82 -8.74 18.63
CA ALA A 7 0.66 -8.09 18.05
C ALA A 7 -0.66 -8.47 18.76
N HIS A 8 -0.74 -9.67 19.32
CA HIS A 8 -1.91 -10.22 20.02
C HIS A 8 -1.81 -10.09 21.55
N GLN A 9 -0.87 -9.30 22.07
CA GLN A 9 -0.79 -9.05 23.50
C GLN A 9 -2.15 -8.52 24.02
N PRO A 10 -2.72 -9.08 25.09
CA PRO A 10 -3.98 -8.60 25.64
C PRO A 10 -3.91 -7.10 25.95
N PHE A 11 -5.00 -6.38 25.62
CA PHE A 11 -5.17 -4.94 25.76
C PHE A 11 -4.23 -4.07 24.90
N THR A 12 -2.92 -4.27 24.95
CA THR A 12 -1.94 -3.32 24.36
C THR A 12 -1.38 -3.76 23.02
N GLY A 13 -1.66 -4.99 22.58
CA GLY A 13 -1.27 -5.46 21.25
C GLY A 13 -2.02 -4.72 20.15
N ARG A 14 -1.36 -4.45 19.02
CA ARG A 14 -1.96 -3.78 17.84
C ARG A 14 -3.23 -4.50 17.33
N SER A 15 -3.33 -5.80 17.55
CA SER A 15 -4.46 -6.63 17.14
C SER A 15 -5.53 -6.80 18.23
N ALA A 16 -5.34 -6.26 19.44
CA ALA A 16 -6.24 -6.48 20.57
C ALA A 16 -7.66 -5.89 20.36
N PHE A 17 -7.76 -4.82 19.57
CA PHE A 17 -9.03 -4.17 19.19
C PHE A 17 -9.21 -4.09 17.67
N SER A 18 -8.65 -5.08 16.95
CA SER A 18 -8.77 -5.18 15.49
C SER A 18 -10.02 -5.95 15.07
N HIS A 19 -10.78 -5.40 14.12
CA HIS A 19 -12.01 -5.99 13.59
C HIS A 19 -11.92 -6.18 12.08
N LYS A 20 -11.98 -7.44 11.64
CA LYS A 20 -11.82 -7.83 10.23
C LYS A 20 -13.15 -8.20 9.57
N GLY A 21 -13.97 -9.02 10.23
CA GLY A 21 -15.22 -9.54 9.67
C GLY A 21 -16.33 -8.49 9.60
N GLY A 22 -17.04 -8.43 8.47
CA GLY A 22 -18.08 -7.41 8.25
C GLY A 22 -19.22 -7.39 9.28
N ILE A 23 -19.58 -8.55 9.84
CA ILE A 23 -20.57 -8.63 10.93
C ILE A 23 -20.02 -8.00 12.20
N HIS A 24 -18.76 -8.27 12.54
CA HIS A 24 -18.10 -7.72 13.73
C HIS A 24 -17.99 -6.20 13.60
N VAL A 25 -17.55 -5.70 12.43
CA VAL A 25 -17.45 -4.26 12.16
C VAL A 25 -18.83 -3.58 12.25
N SER A 26 -19.87 -4.20 11.69
CA SER A 26 -21.25 -3.70 11.80
C SER A 26 -21.72 -3.56 13.25
N ALA A 27 -21.43 -4.57 14.07
CA ALA A 27 -21.86 -4.60 15.46
C ALA A 27 -21.05 -3.67 16.36
N VAL A 28 -19.71 -3.65 16.24
CA VAL A 28 -18.84 -2.78 17.05
C VAL A 28 -19.06 -1.29 16.74
N THR A 29 -19.42 -0.97 15.48
CA THR A 29 -19.73 0.42 15.09
C THR A 29 -21.03 0.91 15.74
N LYS A 30 -22.01 0.03 16.00
CA LYS A 30 -23.28 0.36 16.65
C LYS A 30 -23.17 0.31 18.18
N HIS A 31 -22.58 -0.77 18.69
CA HIS A 31 -22.43 -1.06 20.11
C HIS A 31 -21.05 -1.67 20.37
N PRO A 32 -20.04 -0.84 20.70
CA PRO A 32 -18.67 -1.29 20.93
C PRO A 32 -18.55 -2.49 21.88
N GLY A 33 -19.33 -2.50 22.97
CA GLY A 33 -19.31 -3.56 23.99
C GLY A 33 -19.73 -4.97 23.51
N THR A 34 -20.14 -5.12 22.25
CA THR A 34 -20.44 -6.44 21.66
C THR A 34 -19.18 -7.26 21.37
N TYR A 35 -18.05 -6.59 21.08
CA TYR A 35 -16.76 -7.24 20.77
C TYR A 35 -15.58 -6.60 21.49
N GLU A 36 -15.74 -5.41 22.06
CA GLU A 36 -14.69 -4.71 22.81
C GLU A 36 -14.97 -4.80 24.31
N HIS A 37 -14.04 -5.40 25.02
CA HIS A 37 -14.11 -5.62 26.47
C HIS A 37 -13.97 -4.30 27.26
N ILE A 38 -13.22 -3.33 26.72
CA ILE A 38 -13.10 -1.96 27.21
C ILE A 38 -12.97 -1.00 26.01
N LYS A 39 -13.12 0.31 26.25
CA LYS A 39 -12.74 1.31 25.26
C LYS A 39 -11.22 1.28 25.03
N PRO A 40 -10.74 1.13 23.79
CA PRO A 40 -9.30 0.98 23.51
C PRO A 40 -8.48 2.19 23.95
N GLU A 41 -9.06 3.39 23.90
CA GLU A 41 -8.37 4.63 24.26
C GLU A 41 -7.98 4.69 25.75
N LEU A 42 -8.65 3.91 26.61
CA LEU A 42 -8.35 3.82 28.05
C LEU A 42 -7.00 3.14 28.34
N VAL A 43 -6.48 2.37 27.39
CA VAL A 43 -5.19 1.67 27.49
C VAL A 43 -4.17 2.18 26.47
N GLY A 44 -4.41 3.35 25.89
CA GLY A 44 -3.55 3.93 24.87
C GLY A 44 -3.54 3.16 23.55
N ASN A 45 -4.61 2.40 23.28
CA ASN A 45 -4.81 1.69 22.02
C ASN A 45 -5.95 2.35 21.23
N GLU A 46 -6.22 1.86 20.03
CA GLU A 46 -7.31 2.36 19.18
C GLU A 46 -8.08 1.20 18.53
N ARG A 47 -9.34 1.46 18.19
CA ARG A 47 -10.10 0.53 17.35
C ARG A 47 -9.49 0.54 15.96
N ARG A 48 -9.11 -0.64 15.46
CA ARG A 48 -8.62 -0.79 14.09
C ARG A 48 -9.59 -1.65 13.28
N VAL A 49 -10.08 -1.12 12.17
CA VAL A 49 -10.83 -1.92 11.20
C VAL A 49 -9.91 -2.23 10.03
N THR A 50 -9.83 -3.50 9.64
CA THR A 50 -9.01 -3.91 8.50
C THR A 50 -9.86 -4.23 7.28
N VAL A 51 -9.23 -4.16 6.10
CA VAL A 51 -9.84 -4.52 4.82
C VAL A 51 -9.16 -5.79 4.29
N SER A 52 -9.98 -6.78 3.96
CA SER A 52 -9.56 -8.14 3.56
C SER A 52 -10.68 -8.87 2.82
N GLU A 53 -10.45 -10.12 2.44
CA GLU A 53 -11.47 -11.03 1.89
C GLU A 53 -12.78 -11.13 2.71
N LEU A 54 -12.72 -11.01 4.05
CA LEU A 54 -13.88 -11.10 4.95
C LEU A 54 -14.61 -9.75 5.10
N SER A 55 -14.08 -8.71 4.48
CA SER A 55 -14.62 -7.36 4.59
C SER A 55 -15.88 -7.19 3.76
N GLY A 56 -16.88 -6.55 4.37
CA GLY A 56 -18.13 -6.21 3.73
C GLY A 56 -18.30 -4.71 3.56
N VAL A 57 -19.52 -4.31 3.21
CA VAL A 57 -19.92 -2.90 3.08
C VAL A 57 -19.61 -2.11 4.37
N SER A 58 -19.80 -2.71 5.55
CA SER A 58 -19.52 -2.05 6.83
C SER A 58 -18.05 -1.66 6.98
N ASN A 59 -17.10 -2.52 6.58
CA ASN A 59 -15.67 -2.20 6.60
C ASN A 59 -15.36 -1.04 5.66
N LEU A 60 -15.88 -1.11 4.44
CA LEU A 60 -15.67 -0.08 3.42
C LEU A 60 -16.18 1.28 3.90
N LEU A 61 -17.40 1.33 4.45
CA LEU A 61 -17.98 2.58 4.98
C LEU A 61 -17.19 3.11 6.18
N TYR A 62 -16.73 2.22 7.06
CA TYR A 62 -15.91 2.62 8.20
C TYR A 62 -14.59 3.25 7.73
N LYS A 63 -13.85 2.60 6.84
CA LYS A 63 -12.57 3.11 6.33
C LYS A 63 -12.73 4.34 5.46
N ALA A 64 -13.78 4.41 4.63
CA ALA A 64 -14.09 5.62 3.88
C ALA A 64 -14.24 6.82 4.82
N LYS A 65 -15.00 6.67 5.91
CA LYS A 65 -15.16 7.71 6.92
C LYS A 65 -13.83 8.07 7.61
N GLU A 66 -13.01 7.08 7.95
CA GLU A 66 -11.67 7.29 8.51
C GLU A 66 -10.76 8.12 7.57
N TYR A 67 -10.92 7.93 6.26
CA TYR A 67 -10.22 8.69 5.22
C TYR A 67 -10.88 10.03 4.85
N GLY A 68 -11.92 10.44 5.58
CA GLY A 68 -12.65 11.69 5.35
C GLY A 68 -13.59 11.65 4.14
N VAL A 69 -14.02 10.46 3.71
CA VAL A 69 -14.92 10.25 2.58
C VAL A 69 -16.30 9.79 3.06
N GLU A 70 -17.33 10.58 2.78
CA GLU A 70 -18.71 10.19 3.05
C GLU A 70 -19.27 9.31 1.93
N LEU A 71 -19.52 8.04 2.24
CA LEU A 71 -20.18 7.10 1.34
C LEU A 71 -21.56 6.69 1.91
N LYS A 72 -22.58 6.76 1.06
CA LYS A 72 -23.90 6.19 1.36
C LYS A 72 -23.88 4.70 1.06
N LYS A 73 -24.45 3.89 1.94
CA LYS A 73 -24.44 2.42 1.84
C LYS A 73 -25.02 1.90 0.52
N GLU A 74 -26.05 2.57 0.00
CA GLU A 74 -26.78 2.19 -1.21
C GLU A 74 -26.16 2.77 -2.49
N ALA A 75 -25.07 3.54 -2.38
CA ALA A 75 -24.44 4.20 -3.52
C ALA A 75 -23.85 3.15 -4.50
N PRO A 76 -23.99 3.33 -5.83
CA PRO A 76 -23.43 2.41 -6.83
C PRO A 76 -21.93 2.16 -6.66
N GLU A 77 -21.19 3.19 -6.24
CA GLU A 77 -19.74 3.18 -6.03
C GLU A 77 -19.34 2.19 -4.93
N VAL A 78 -20.19 2.00 -3.91
CA VAL A 78 -19.95 1.00 -2.84
C VAL A 78 -19.92 -0.41 -3.43
N LYS A 79 -20.86 -0.74 -4.33
CA LYS A 79 -20.89 -2.06 -4.98
C LYS A 79 -19.66 -2.25 -5.86
N GLN A 80 -19.27 -1.22 -6.60
CA GLN A 80 -18.08 -1.24 -7.45
C GLN A 80 -16.80 -1.44 -6.63
N LEU A 81 -16.62 -0.69 -5.54
CA LEU A 81 -15.46 -0.79 -4.66
C LEU A 81 -15.36 -2.18 -4.02
N ILE A 82 -16.48 -2.75 -3.54
CA ILE A 82 -16.49 -4.12 -3.00
C ILE A 82 -16.09 -5.15 -4.07
N LYS A 83 -16.55 -4.97 -5.31
CA LYS A 83 -16.17 -5.86 -6.42
C LYS A 83 -14.67 -5.78 -6.69
N ILE A 84 -14.13 -4.56 -6.86
CA ILE A 84 -12.69 -4.33 -7.10
C ILE A 84 -11.86 -4.92 -5.96
N LEU A 85 -12.26 -4.69 -4.70
CA LEU A 85 -11.57 -5.24 -3.53
C LEU A 85 -11.48 -6.76 -3.56
N LYS A 86 -12.60 -7.44 -3.86
CA LYS A 86 -12.62 -8.91 -3.97
C LYS A 86 -11.73 -9.41 -5.11
N GLU A 87 -11.74 -8.72 -6.25
CA GLU A 87 -10.88 -9.06 -7.38
C GLU A 87 -9.40 -8.90 -7.04
N MET A 88 -9.02 -7.80 -6.37
CA MET A 88 -7.64 -7.57 -5.95
C MET A 88 -7.19 -8.55 -4.86
N GLU A 89 -8.01 -8.83 -3.85
CA GLU A 89 -7.70 -9.86 -2.84
C GLU A 89 -7.52 -11.24 -3.49
N HIS A 90 -8.37 -11.61 -4.46
CA HIS A 90 -8.21 -12.85 -5.23
C HIS A 90 -6.92 -12.87 -6.07
N GLN A 91 -6.48 -11.72 -6.57
CA GLN A 91 -5.18 -11.60 -7.23
C GLN A 91 -4.01 -11.74 -6.25
N GLY A 92 -4.26 -11.57 -4.94
CA GLY A 92 -3.27 -11.71 -3.90
C GLY A 92 -2.92 -10.43 -3.18
N TYR A 93 -3.68 -9.35 -3.29
CA TYR A 93 -3.45 -8.14 -2.49
C TYR A 93 -3.77 -8.39 -1.00
N SER A 94 -3.16 -7.61 -0.12
CA SER A 94 -3.54 -7.53 1.30
C SER A 94 -3.51 -6.07 1.73
N PHE A 95 -4.70 -5.50 1.87
CA PHE A 95 -4.84 -4.10 2.27
C PHE A 95 -4.68 -3.90 3.78
N GLU A 96 -4.54 -4.96 4.58
CA GLU A 96 -4.25 -4.87 6.01
C GLU A 96 -2.83 -4.34 6.29
N GLU A 97 -1.90 -4.62 5.38
CA GLU A 97 -0.50 -4.17 5.43
C GLU A 97 -0.25 -3.00 4.45
N GLY A 98 -1.17 -2.78 3.50
CA GLY A 98 -1.12 -1.76 2.47
C GLY A 98 -2.26 -0.73 2.54
N GLU A 99 -2.54 -0.19 3.73
CA GLU A 99 -3.70 0.69 3.94
C GLU A 99 -3.67 1.97 3.07
N ALA A 100 -2.47 2.50 2.77
CA ALA A 100 -2.35 3.67 1.88
C ALA A 100 -2.74 3.34 0.44
N SER A 101 -2.38 2.16 -0.07
CA SER A 101 -2.85 1.66 -1.37
C SER A 101 -4.38 1.55 -1.41
N PHE A 102 -5.00 1.14 -0.31
CA PHE A 102 -6.46 1.09 -0.22
C PHE A 102 -7.10 2.48 -0.25
N GLU A 103 -6.56 3.45 0.51
CA GLU A 103 -7.04 4.83 0.49
C GLU A 103 -6.96 5.44 -0.91
N LEU A 104 -5.83 5.23 -1.61
CA LEU A 104 -5.65 5.67 -2.99
C LEU A 104 -6.65 5.03 -3.94
N LEU A 105 -6.83 3.70 -3.84
CA LEU A 105 -7.82 2.97 -4.64
C LEU A 105 -9.23 3.54 -4.46
N LEU A 106 -9.62 3.80 -3.22
CA LEU A 106 -10.93 4.35 -2.87
C LEU A 106 -11.11 5.73 -3.49
N LYS A 107 -10.17 6.65 -3.28
CA LYS A 107 -10.25 8.02 -3.77
C LYS A 107 -10.16 8.10 -5.30
N ARG A 108 -9.35 7.25 -5.95
CA ARG A 108 -9.28 7.13 -7.43
C ARG A 108 -10.60 6.65 -8.01
N THR A 109 -11.20 5.61 -7.42
CA THR A 109 -12.48 5.04 -7.89
C THR A 109 -13.62 6.05 -7.78
N LEU A 110 -13.59 6.90 -6.75
CA LEU A 110 -14.58 7.96 -6.54
C LEU A 110 -14.27 9.25 -7.33
N GLY A 111 -13.20 9.29 -8.11
CA GLY A 111 -12.78 10.47 -8.86
C GLY A 111 -12.32 11.65 -7.99
N LEU A 112 -12.04 11.42 -6.71
CA LEU A 112 -11.61 12.45 -5.75
C LEU A 112 -10.16 12.87 -5.95
N ILE A 113 -9.35 11.99 -6.53
CA ILE A 113 -7.95 12.26 -6.87
C ILE A 113 -7.66 11.78 -8.29
N LYS A 114 -6.67 12.41 -8.92
CA LYS A 114 -6.08 11.96 -10.18
C LYS A 114 -4.62 11.56 -9.91
N PRO A 115 -4.07 10.58 -10.64
CA PRO A 115 -2.65 10.27 -10.55
C PRO A 115 -1.80 11.51 -10.83
N SER A 116 -0.78 11.75 -10.01
CA SER A 116 0.17 12.85 -10.17
C SER A 116 1.12 12.57 -11.34
N PHE A 117 1.38 11.30 -11.60
CA PHE A 117 2.15 10.80 -12.73
C PHE A 117 1.61 9.44 -13.19
N VAL A 118 1.89 9.07 -14.43
CA VAL A 118 1.52 7.77 -15.02
C VAL A 118 2.76 7.16 -15.65
N LEU A 119 3.12 5.95 -15.22
CA LEU A 119 4.15 5.16 -15.90
C LEU A 119 3.66 4.79 -17.30
N GLU A 120 4.49 5.05 -18.31
CA GLU A 120 4.28 4.54 -19.66
C GLU A 120 5.10 3.28 -19.91
N ASP A 121 6.36 3.28 -19.47
CA ASP A 121 7.28 2.16 -19.68
C ASP A 121 8.42 2.16 -18.64
N PHE A 122 8.95 0.98 -18.32
CA PHE A 122 10.25 0.87 -17.66
C PHE A 122 11.06 -0.30 -18.21
N LEU A 123 12.37 -0.13 -18.26
CA LEU A 123 13.35 -1.16 -18.54
C LEU A 123 14.30 -1.27 -17.36
N VAL A 124 14.63 -2.49 -16.93
CA VAL A 124 15.65 -2.74 -15.91
C VAL A 124 16.66 -3.74 -16.44
N GLU A 125 17.92 -3.36 -16.40
CA GLU A 125 19.03 -4.18 -16.87
C GLU A 125 19.94 -4.53 -15.69
N THR A 126 20.33 -5.80 -15.59
CA THR A 126 21.25 -6.28 -14.56
C THR A 126 22.38 -7.03 -15.24
N HIS A 127 23.60 -6.52 -15.07
CA HIS A 127 24.81 -7.11 -15.61
C HIS A 127 25.65 -7.68 -14.47
N LYS A 128 25.83 -9.01 -14.47
CA LYS A 128 26.73 -9.71 -13.55
C LYS A 128 27.96 -10.19 -14.31
N HIS A 129 29.12 -9.67 -13.96
CA HIS A 129 30.40 -10.13 -14.49
C HIS A 129 31.18 -10.86 -13.40
N GLY A 130 31.47 -12.16 -13.61
CA GLY A 130 32.28 -12.96 -12.68
C GLY A 130 31.83 -12.86 -11.22
N GLU A 131 32.74 -12.50 -10.32
CA GLU A 131 32.47 -12.29 -8.89
C GLU A 131 32.12 -10.84 -8.51
N GLU A 132 32.15 -9.89 -9.44
CA GLU A 132 31.87 -8.47 -9.16
C GLU A 132 30.41 -8.22 -8.74
N SER A 133 30.16 -7.17 -7.96
CA SER A 133 28.78 -6.77 -7.66
C SER A 133 27.99 -6.53 -8.95
N PRO A 134 26.71 -6.95 -9.04
CA PRO A 134 25.89 -6.69 -10.22
C PRO A 134 25.80 -5.18 -10.48
N LEU A 135 25.97 -4.78 -11.74
CA LEU A 135 25.64 -3.43 -12.20
C LEU A 135 24.16 -3.43 -12.58
N VAL A 136 23.37 -2.54 -11.97
CA VAL A 136 21.93 -2.45 -12.23
C VAL A 136 21.54 -1.05 -12.65
N THR A 137 20.89 -0.94 -13.79
CA THR A 137 20.34 0.29 -14.35
C THR A 137 18.85 0.13 -14.61
N ALA A 138 18.11 1.22 -14.48
CA ALA A 138 16.71 1.28 -14.80
C ALA A 138 16.40 2.55 -15.60
N HIS A 139 15.70 2.40 -16.71
CA HIS A 139 15.13 3.49 -17.49
C HIS A 139 13.62 3.54 -17.23
N VAL A 140 13.08 4.74 -17.01
CA VAL A 140 11.66 4.96 -16.79
C VAL A 140 11.15 6.02 -17.74
N LYS A 141 9.97 5.78 -18.32
CA LYS A 141 9.21 6.75 -19.10
C LYS A 141 7.86 7.00 -18.43
N MET A 142 7.54 8.26 -18.19
CA MET A 142 6.31 8.63 -17.50
C MET A 142 5.69 9.92 -18.04
N LYS A 143 4.38 10.04 -17.86
CA LYS A 143 3.60 11.22 -18.21
C LYS A 143 3.21 11.98 -16.94
N ILE A 144 3.54 13.27 -16.90
CA ILE A 144 3.24 14.17 -15.78
C ILE A 144 2.57 15.41 -16.34
N LYS A 145 1.32 15.67 -15.93
CA LYS A 145 0.52 16.81 -16.42
C LYS A 145 0.51 16.94 -17.96
N GLY A 146 0.48 15.78 -18.64
CA GLY A 146 0.44 15.69 -20.11
C GLY A 146 1.79 15.84 -20.83
N LYS A 147 2.89 16.01 -20.11
CA LYS A 147 4.25 16.03 -20.69
C LYS A 147 4.95 14.69 -20.43
N ASP A 148 5.73 14.25 -21.41
CA ASP A 148 6.54 13.04 -21.31
C ASP A 148 7.88 13.36 -20.64
N TYR A 149 8.31 12.48 -19.74
CA TYR A 149 9.57 12.52 -19.03
C TYR A 149 10.24 11.17 -19.11
N GLU A 150 11.56 11.18 -19.24
CA GLU A 150 12.39 9.98 -19.25
C GLU A 150 13.59 10.20 -18.32
N ALA A 151 13.96 9.16 -17.58
CA ALA A 151 15.15 9.19 -16.74
C ALA A 151 15.77 7.81 -16.62
N GLU A 152 17.08 7.80 -16.39
CA GLU A 152 17.85 6.60 -16.07
C GLU A 152 18.42 6.70 -14.66
N GLY A 153 18.30 5.63 -13.88
CA GLY A 153 18.85 5.50 -12.53
C GLY A 153 19.69 4.23 -12.41
N ALA A 154 20.81 4.31 -11.70
CA ALA A 154 21.59 3.14 -11.29
C ALA A 154 21.33 2.83 -9.82
N GLY A 155 21.55 1.60 -9.39
CA GLY A 155 21.40 1.21 -7.98
C GLY A 155 21.99 -0.15 -7.68
N ASP A 156 21.95 -0.53 -6.39
CA ASP A 156 22.48 -1.82 -5.91
C ASP A 156 21.60 -3.02 -6.30
N GLY A 157 20.41 -2.75 -6.85
CA GLY A 157 19.43 -3.74 -7.26
C GLY A 157 18.33 -3.12 -8.11
N PRO A 158 17.47 -3.94 -8.74
CA PRO A 158 16.48 -3.48 -9.71
C PRO A 158 15.48 -2.50 -9.11
N VAL A 159 15.05 -2.75 -7.87
CA VAL A 159 14.11 -1.87 -7.15
C VAL A 159 14.76 -0.53 -6.80
N ASN A 160 16.03 -0.54 -6.39
CA ASN A 160 16.74 0.70 -6.06
C ASN A 160 17.06 1.53 -7.31
N ALA A 161 17.45 0.89 -8.41
CA ALA A 161 17.66 1.57 -9.69
C ALA A 161 16.36 2.24 -10.18
N LEU A 162 15.21 1.55 -10.06
CA LEU A 162 13.89 2.12 -10.39
C LEU A 162 13.52 3.30 -9.50
N ASP A 163 13.69 3.20 -8.18
CA ASP A 163 13.42 4.30 -7.25
C ASP A 163 14.30 5.52 -7.57
N ASN A 164 15.58 5.30 -7.83
CA ASN A 164 16.51 6.37 -8.22
C ASN A 164 16.12 7.02 -9.56
N ALA A 165 15.72 6.23 -10.57
CA ALA A 165 15.25 6.75 -11.85
C ALA A 165 13.96 7.57 -11.70
N LEU A 166 13.03 7.09 -10.88
CA LEU A 166 11.78 7.77 -10.57
C LEU A 166 12.01 9.10 -9.85
N ARG A 167 12.85 9.10 -8.81
CA ARG A 167 13.19 10.30 -8.04
C ARG A 167 13.87 11.37 -8.87
N LYS A 168 14.73 11.01 -9.83
CA LYS A 168 15.36 11.97 -10.76
C LYS A 168 14.34 12.79 -11.54
N VAL A 169 13.17 12.23 -11.86
CA VAL A 169 12.08 12.98 -12.52
C VAL A 169 11.25 13.73 -11.49
N LEU A 170 10.82 13.03 -10.43
CA LEU A 170 9.78 13.55 -9.56
C LEU A 170 10.28 14.59 -8.55
N GLU A 171 11.53 14.53 -8.09
CA GLU A 171 12.03 15.43 -7.04
C GLU A 171 12.15 16.90 -7.51
N ASP A 172 12.33 17.13 -8.81
CA ASP A 172 12.35 18.48 -9.39
C ASP A 172 10.94 19.06 -9.53
N ILE A 173 9.93 18.19 -9.70
CA ILE A 173 8.53 18.58 -9.92
C ILE A 173 7.75 18.65 -8.59
N TYR A 174 8.07 17.74 -7.68
CA TYR A 174 7.44 17.52 -6.38
C TYR A 174 8.52 17.38 -5.28
N PRO A 175 9.10 18.50 -4.80
CA PRO A 175 10.20 18.49 -3.83
C PRO A 175 9.88 17.76 -2.52
N GLU A 176 8.59 17.65 -2.16
CA GLU A 176 8.11 16.93 -0.98
C GLU A 176 8.52 15.44 -0.96
N ILE A 177 8.84 14.84 -2.11
CA ILE A 177 9.28 13.43 -2.21
C ILE A 177 10.66 13.21 -1.57
N LYS A 178 11.50 14.24 -1.50
CA LYS A 178 12.84 14.17 -0.87
C LYS A 178 12.80 13.75 0.59
N THR A 179 11.67 14.00 1.25
CA THR A 179 11.44 13.65 2.66
C THR A 179 11.11 12.17 2.85
N VAL A 180 10.62 11.49 1.81
CA VAL A 180 10.13 10.12 1.87
C VAL A 180 11.28 9.13 1.86
N LYS A 181 11.33 8.28 2.89
CA LYS A 181 12.29 7.19 3.01
C LYS A 181 11.57 5.85 3.08
N LEU A 182 12.13 4.85 2.40
CA LEU A 182 11.72 3.46 2.54
C LEU A 182 12.26 2.92 3.87
N THR A 183 11.38 2.48 4.77
CA THR A 183 11.76 1.98 6.11
C THR A 183 11.68 0.47 6.23
N ASP A 184 10.86 -0.19 5.43
CA ASP A 184 10.76 -1.64 5.39
C ASP A 184 10.33 -2.13 4.00
N TYR A 185 10.77 -3.33 3.64
CA TYR A 185 10.48 -3.97 2.36
C TYR A 185 10.32 -5.48 2.54
N LYS A 186 9.13 -6.01 2.23
CA LYS A 186 8.78 -7.42 2.41
C LYS A 186 8.27 -8.00 1.11
N VAL A 187 8.83 -9.14 0.72
CA VAL A 187 8.30 -9.98 -0.36
C VAL A 187 7.66 -11.23 0.22
N ARG A 188 6.50 -11.60 -0.30
CA ARG A 188 5.76 -12.82 0.06
C ARG A 188 5.38 -13.56 -1.21
N VAL A 189 5.79 -14.82 -1.30
CA VAL A 189 5.32 -15.75 -2.34
C VAL A 189 3.93 -16.21 -1.95
N LEU A 190 2.97 -16.09 -2.87
CA LEU A 190 1.56 -16.39 -2.59
C LEU A 190 1.17 -17.81 -2.99
N ASP A 191 1.73 -18.30 -4.09
CA ASP A 191 1.48 -19.64 -4.61
C ASP A 191 2.80 -20.41 -4.61
N THR A 192 2.94 -21.35 -3.68
CA THR A 192 4.16 -22.15 -3.56
C THR A 192 4.25 -23.28 -4.57
N GLU A 193 3.14 -23.66 -5.23
CA GLU A 193 3.12 -24.75 -6.22
C GLU A 193 3.62 -24.27 -7.58
N ALA A 194 3.34 -23.02 -7.94
CA ALA A 194 3.78 -22.41 -9.20
C ALA A 194 5.30 -22.13 -9.29
N GLY A 195 6.06 -22.32 -8.19
CA GLY A 195 7.51 -22.16 -8.17
C GLY A 195 7.97 -20.77 -8.63
N THR A 196 8.87 -20.69 -9.61
CA THR A 196 9.41 -19.42 -10.12
C THR A 196 8.40 -18.57 -10.88
N ALA A 197 7.23 -19.13 -11.23
CA ALA A 197 6.13 -18.40 -11.87
C ALA A 197 5.08 -17.89 -10.86
N ALA A 198 5.33 -18.09 -9.56
CA ALA A 198 4.43 -17.70 -8.50
C ALA A 198 4.14 -16.20 -8.49
N LYS A 199 2.89 -15.85 -8.14
CA LYS A 199 2.58 -14.48 -7.77
C LYS A 199 3.31 -14.11 -6.49
N VAL A 200 3.86 -12.91 -6.48
CA VAL A 200 4.47 -12.30 -5.31
C VAL A 200 3.69 -11.06 -4.88
N ARG A 201 3.56 -10.90 -3.57
CA ARG A 201 3.08 -9.69 -2.92
C ARG A 201 4.28 -8.96 -2.35
N VAL A 202 4.45 -7.71 -2.76
CA VAL A 202 5.45 -6.80 -2.21
C VAL A 202 4.73 -5.80 -1.32
N ILE A 203 5.22 -5.65 -0.10
CA ILE A 203 4.76 -4.67 0.88
C ILE A 203 5.92 -3.74 1.15
N VAL A 204 5.65 -2.44 1.04
CA VAL A 204 6.58 -1.36 1.27
C VAL A 204 6.07 -0.54 2.44
N GLU A 205 6.92 -0.28 3.43
CA GLU A 205 6.67 0.75 4.44
C GLU A 205 7.54 1.96 4.12
N SER A 206 6.92 3.13 4.05
CA SER A 206 7.60 4.40 3.84
C SER A 206 7.27 5.35 4.98
N ALA A 207 8.17 6.28 5.24
CA ALA A 207 7.97 7.31 6.24
C ALA A 207 8.53 8.65 5.77
N ASP A 208 7.92 9.73 6.25
CA ASP A 208 8.48 11.08 6.24
C ASP A 208 8.76 11.54 7.68
N GLU A 209 8.99 12.84 7.89
CA GLU A 209 9.26 13.36 9.23
C GLU A 209 8.08 13.23 10.21
N THR A 210 6.87 12.97 9.71
CA THR A 210 5.63 13.06 10.47
C THR A 210 4.93 11.72 10.66
N LYS A 211 4.93 10.85 9.64
CA LYS A 211 4.12 9.63 9.60
C LYS A 211 4.80 8.54 8.80
N SER A 212 4.41 7.30 9.09
CA SER A 212 4.70 6.10 8.30
C SER A 212 3.43 5.57 7.63
N TRP A 213 3.56 5.02 6.43
CA TRP A 213 2.46 4.38 5.72
C TRP A 213 2.94 3.13 4.97
N GLY A 214 2.02 2.17 4.80
CA GLY A 214 2.27 0.92 4.10
C GLY A 214 1.52 0.86 2.78
N THR A 215 2.18 0.38 1.73
CA THR A 215 1.60 0.14 0.41
C THR A 215 1.90 -1.26 -0.08
N VAL A 216 1.09 -1.73 -1.03
CA VAL A 216 1.13 -3.11 -1.51
C VAL A 216 1.05 -3.18 -3.02
N GLY A 217 1.85 -4.06 -3.61
CA GLY A 217 1.82 -4.37 -5.03
C GLY A 217 1.88 -5.88 -5.25
N VAL A 218 1.17 -6.35 -6.27
CA VAL A 218 1.12 -7.78 -6.63
C VAL A 218 1.35 -7.96 -8.11
N SER A 219 2.21 -8.92 -8.44
CA SER A 219 2.48 -9.38 -9.80
C SER A 219 3.16 -10.76 -9.75
N THR A 220 3.19 -11.46 -10.88
CA THR A 220 4.11 -12.59 -11.10
C THR A 220 5.57 -12.12 -11.26
N ASN A 221 5.80 -10.84 -11.52
CA ASN A 221 7.12 -10.22 -11.59
C ASN A 221 7.38 -9.39 -10.32
N VAL A 222 8.43 -9.74 -9.56
CA VAL A 222 8.80 -9.03 -8.32
C VAL A 222 9.17 -7.57 -8.55
N ILE A 223 9.74 -7.22 -9.70
CA ILE A 223 10.10 -5.84 -10.06
C ILE A 223 8.82 -5.03 -10.29
N GLU A 224 7.85 -5.59 -11.02
CA GLU A 224 6.55 -4.92 -11.27
C GLU A 224 5.73 -4.80 -9.97
N ALA A 225 5.72 -5.84 -9.13
CA ALA A 225 5.06 -5.78 -7.82
C ALA A 225 5.69 -4.69 -6.93
N SER A 226 7.02 -4.56 -6.96
CA SER A 226 7.74 -3.52 -6.24
C SER A 226 7.42 -2.13 -6.78
N TRP A 227 7.36 -1.99 -8.11
CA TRP A 227 6.98 -0.75 -8.77
C TRP A 227 5.60 -0.28 -8.32
N LYS A 228 4.58 -1.15 -8.35
CA LYS A 228 3.22 -0.82 -7.91
C LYS A 228 3.19 -0.30 -6.47
N ALA A 229 3.90 -0.99 -5.55
CA ALA A 229 3.97 -0.59 -4.15
C ALA A 229 4.70 0.77 -3.97
N LEU A 230 5.81 0.99 -4.67
CA LEU A 230 6.57 2.25 -4.62
C LEU A 230 5.78 3.43 -5.18
N VAL A 231 5.10 3.25 -6.32
CA VAL A 231 4.28 4.29 -6.93
C VAL A 231 3.13 4.68 -6.01
N ASP A 232 2.41 3.72 -5.45
CA ASP A 232 1.37 4.03 -4.47
C ASP A 232 1.95 4.76 -3.25
N SER A 233 3.16 4.43 -2.81
CA SER A 233 3.78 5.11 -1.67
C SER A 233 4.04 6.58 -1.97
N ILE A 234 4.60 6.88 -3.13
CA ILE A 234 4.89 8.25 -3.56
C ILE A 234 3.59 9.02 -3.83
N GLU A 235 2.64 8.41 -4.55
CA GLU A 235 1.32 8.99 -4.79
C GLU A 235 0.58 9.31 -3.49
N TYR A 236 0.73 8.46 -2.46
CA TYR A 236 0.17 8.72 -1.14
C TYR A 236 0.76 9.97 -0.51
N LYS A 237 2.09 10.14 -0.56
CA LYS A 237 2.75 11.36 -0.11
C LYS A 237 2.23 12.60 -0.85
N LEU A 238 2.17 12.53 -2.19
CA LEU A 238 1.72 13.65 -3.02
C LEU A 238 0.25 14.02 -2.78
N MET A 239 -0.61 13.03 -2.51
CA MET A 239 -2.01 13.27 -2.14
C MET A 239 -2.15 14.00 -0.79
N ARG A 240 -1.17 13.82 0.12
CA ARG A 240 -1.20 14.35 1.48
C ARG A 240 -0.40 15.64 1.66
N ALA A 241 0.42 16.01 0.69
CA ALA A 241 1.19 17.26 0.63
C ALA A 241 0.26 18.45 0.32
#